data_AF-A0A4Q1FK30-F1
#
_entry.id   AF-A0A4Q1FK30-F1
#
_cell.length_a   1.000
_cell.length_b   1.000
_cell.length_c   1.000
_cell.angle_alpha   90.00
_cell.angle_beta   90.00
_cell.angle_gamma   90.00
#
_symmetry.space_group_name_H-M   'P 1'
#
loop_
_entity.id
_entity.type
_entity.pdbx_description
1 polymer ?
#
loop_
_entity_poly.entity_id
_entity_poly.type
_entity_poly.pdbx_seq_one_letter_code
_entity_poly.pdbx_strand_id
1 'polypeptide(L)'
;MYKYFLFIFFCIQSTYAQNYRIIYDFSYKLDSTKSNPDTIEMVLDLQGNTTRFYYKKLIKLDSLVRNKEIISYTFPIQQVIKRNRNSFENENFVNVEDKYYSYLSSDKIVWKILPQIKYTNNYKLQKAEAIWGGRKWAAWFAPEIPISEGPYKFKGLPGLILELGDTGENFSYKLISFHKDLSDYNTANIVETNLGMIPIKISLKKYQELLLNRYSNPFSEYNNMKEGSWGLTINDKYINTLEGLKSIKRDYQLEIKRNYNPIELDKAVKYK
;
A
#
# COMPACT_ATOMS: atom_id res chain seq x y z
N MET A 1 23.44 -4.09 -59.96
CA MET A 1 23.42 -4.17 -58.48
C MET A 1 22.39 -3.18 -57.96
N TYR A 2 21.18 -3.63 -57.64
CA TYR A 2 20.16 -2.78 -57.04
C TYR A 2 20.38 -2.68 -55.53
N LYS A 3 20.73 -1.49 -55.03
CA LYS A 3 20.81 -1.20 -53.60
C LYS A 3 19.38 -0.93 -53.08
N TYR A 4 18.84 -1.85 -52.31
CA TYR A 4 17.61 -1.62 -51.54
C TYR A 4 17.95 -0.74 -50.33
N PHE A 5 17.42 0.48 -50.32
CA PHE A 5 17.53 1.40 -49.19
C PHE A 5 16.38 1.10 -48.23
N LEU A 6 16.68 0.43 -47.11
CA LEU A 6 15.68 0.07 -46.10
C LEU A 6 15.42 1.31 -45.23
N PHE A 7 14.31 2.00 -45.48
CA PHE A 7 13.90 3.17 -44.69
C PHE A 7 13.22 2.68 -43.40
N ILE A 8 13.96 2.64 -42.29
CA ILE A 8 13.39 2.36 -40.97
C ILE A 8 12.64 3.61 -40.51
N PHE A 9 11.32 3.56 -40.62
CA PHE A 9 10.44 4.61 -40.12
C PHE A 9 10.42 4.54 -38.59
N PHE A 10 11.25 5.36 -37.93
CA PHE A 10 11.23 5.51 -36.48
C PHE A 10 10.00 6.36 -36.12
N CYS A 11 8.86 5.71 -35.90
CA CYS A 11 7.66 6.35 -35.36
C CYS A 11 7.98 6.83 -33.94
N ILE A 12 8.33 8.11 -33.80
CA ILE A 12 8.37 8.80 -32.51
C ILE A 12 6.91 8.95 -32.07
N GLN A 13 6.40 7.93 -31.37
CA GLN A 13 5.11 8.06 -30.70
C GLN A 13 5.30 8.95 -29.49
N SER A 14 4.93 10.22 -29.64
CA SER A 14 4.70 11.11 -28.51
C SER A 14 3.57 10.53 -27.67
N THR A 15 3.90 9.75 -26.64
CA THR A 15 2.91 9.26 -25.69
C THR A 15 2.44 10.46 -24.86
N TYR A 16 1.25 10.97 -25.18
CA TYR A 16 0.50 11.80 -24.24
C TYR A 16 0.43 11.05 -22.91
N ALA A 17 0.84 11.68 -21.81
CA ALA A 17 0.76 11.07 -20.49
C ALA A 17 -0.72 10.97 -20.09
N GLN A 18 -1.38 9.89 -20.47
CA GLN A 18 -2.76 9.59 -20.09
C GLN A 18 -2.80 9.32 -18.59
N ASN A 19 -3.74 9.97 -17.92
CA ASN A 19 -3.96 9.80 -16.49
C ASN A 19 -4.97 8.66 -16.28
N TYR A 20 -4.66 7.75 -15.36
CA TYR A 20 -5.54 6.63 -15.03
C TYR A 20 -5.77 6.57 -13.52
N ARG A 21 -6.96 6.13 -13.13
CA ARG A 21 -7.26 5.67 -11.78
C ARG A 21 -7.80 4.27 -11.85
N ILE A 22 -7.15 3.38 -11.13
CA ILE A 22 -7.59 2.00 -10.98
C ILE A 22 -7.98 1.80 -9.51
N ILE A 23 -9.19 1.30 -9.28
CA ILE A 23 -9.71 1.03 -7.94
C ILE A 23 -9.74 -0.48 -7.74
N TYR A 24 -9.18 -0.93 -6.62
CA TYR A 24 -9.17 -2.34 -6.21
C TYR A 24 -9.96 -2.52 -4.93
N ASP A 25 -10.72 -3.60 -4.85
CA ASP A 25 -11.13 -4.19 -3.58
C ASP A 25 -9.93 -4.93 -3.01
N PHE A 26 -9.48 -4.55 -1.82
CA PHE A 26 -8.37 -5.17 -1.14
C PHE A 26 -8.88 -5.90 0.10
N SER A 27 -8.75 -7.23 0.07
CA SER A 27 -9.09 -8.12 1.15
C SER A 27 -7.83 -8.52 1.92
N TYR A 28 -7.85 -8.43 3.25
CA TYR A 28 -6.68 -8.66 4.09
C TYR A 28 -6.99 -9.29 5.46
N LYS A 29 -6.01 -10.00 6.01
CA LYS A 29 -6.05 -10.56 7.36
C LYS A 29 -4.89 -10.00 8.18
N LEU A 30 -5.15 -9.13 9.16
CA LEU A 30 -4.11 -8.68 10.10
C LEU A 30 -3.67 -9.80 11.04
N ASP A 31 -4.64 -10.60 11.49
CA ASP A 31 -4.40 -11.89 12.14
C ASP A 31 -4.60 -12.99 11.09
N SER A 32 -3.50 -13.64 10.70
CA SER A 32 -3.50 -14.68 9.67
C SER A 32 -4.36 -15.90 10.04
N THR A 33 -4.73 -16.06 11.31
CA THR A 33 -5.57 -17.17 11.80
C THR A 33 -7.07 -16.87 11.71
N LYS A 34 -7.46 -15.64 11.42
CA LYS A 34 -8.88 -15.28 11.21
C LYS A 34 -9.45 -15.99 9.98
N SER A 35 -10.69 -16.45 10.13
CA SER A 35 -11.47 -17.03 9.03
C SER A 35 -11.79 -15.99 7.97
N ASN A 36 -12.40 -14.88 8.39
CA ASN A 36 -12.88 -13.84 7.50
C ASN A 36 -11.87 -12.69 7.36
N PRO A 37 -11.54 -12.27 6.13
CA PRO A 37 -10.72 -11.09 5.91
C PRO A 37 -11.54 -9.80 6.07
N ASP A 38 -10.86 -8.72 6.41
CA ASP A 38 -11.38 -7.36 6.29
C ASP A 38 -11.23 -6.89 4.83
N THR A 39 -12.08 -5.95 4.39
CA THR A 39 -12.02 -5.39 3.02
C THR A 39 -12.01 -3.87 3.01
N ILE A 40 -11.23 -3.29 2.11
CA ILE A 40 -11.10 -1.85 1.90
C ILE A 40 -10.80 -1.53 0.44
N GLU A 41 -11.23 -0.37 -0.04
CA GLU A 41 -10.91 0.07 -1.40
C GLU A 41 -9.55 0.79 -1.45
N MET A 42 -8.72 0.35 -2.39
CA MET A 42 -7.41 0.94 -2.69
C MET A 42 -7.42 1.61 -4.06
N VAL A 43 -6.64 2.68 -4.20
CA VAL A 43 -6.53 3.48 -5.41
C VAL A 43 -5.11 3.37 -5.93
N LEU A 44 -4.97 3.08 -7.23
CA LEU A 44 -3.76 3.19 -8.00
C LEU A 44 -3.94 4.33 -9.01
N ASP A 45 -3.33 5.47 -8.73
CA ASP A 45 -3.35 6.64 -9.62
C ASP A 45 -2.06 6.69 -10.45
N LEU A 46 -2.20 6.82 -11.75
CA LEU A 46 -1.11 7.07 -12.68
C LEU A 46 -1.32 8.48 -13.25
N GLN A 47 -0.48 9.43 -12.84
CA GLN A 47 -0.60 10.85 -13.24
C GLN A 47 0.74 11.38 -13.75
N GLY A 48 0.80 11.81 -15.00
CA GLY A 48 2.08 12.20 -15.62
C GLY A 48 3.10 11.06 -15.50
N ASN A 49 4.30 11.36 -14.97
CA ASN A 49 5.34 10.35 -14.70
C ASN A 49 5.26 9.72 -13.30
N THR A 50 4.22 10.00 -12.52
CA THR A 50 4.09 9.53 -11.13
C THR A 50 2.99 8.47 -11.01
N THR A 51 3.22 7.50 -10.15
CA THR A 51 2.23 6.52 -9.70
C THR A 51 2.08 6.62 -8.19
N ARG A 52 0.84 6.60 -7.69
CA ARG A 52 0.52 6.58 -6.26
C ARG A 52 -0.41 5.41 -5.96
N PHE A 53 -0.16 4.71 -4.87
CA PHE A 53 -1.05 3.68 -4.38
C PHE A 53 -1.41 3.93 -2.92
N TYR A 54 -2.70 4.03 -2.61
CA TYR A 54 -3.18 4.50 -1.30
C TYR A 54 -4.65 4.16 -1.06
N TYR A 55 -5.15 4.37 0.15
CA TYR A 55 -6.55 4.11 0.50
C TYR A 55 -7.50 5.07 -0.19
N LYS A 56 -8.58 4.58 -0.80
CA LYS A 56 -9.60 5.45 -1.43
C LYS A 56 -10.17 6.46 -0.44
N LYS A 57 -10.28 6.09 0.84
CA LYS A 57 -10.76 6.97 1.92
C LYS A 57 -9.93 8.24 2.10
N LEU A 58 -8.63 8.21 1.77
CA LEU A 58 -7.78 9.41 1.81
C LEU A 58 -8.27 10.51 0.86
N ILE A 59 -8.90 10.16 -0.26
CA ILE A 59 -9.48 11.16 -1.19
C ILE A 59 -10.56 11.98 -0.47
N LYS A 60 -11.45 11.30 0.27
CA LYS A 60 -12.52 11.96 1.03
C LYS A 60 -11.94 12.80 2.18
N LEU A 61 -10.99 12.24 2.92
CA LEU A 61 -10.35 12.94 4.05
C LEU A 61 -9.62 14.20 3.61
N ASP A 62 -8.88 14.15 2.50
CA ASP A 62 -8.20 15.31 1.93
C ASP A 62 -9.17 16.44 1.54
N SER A 63 -10.37 16.11 1.06
CA SER A 63 -11.42 17.10 0.82
C SER A 63 -11.90 17.76 2.12
N LEU A 64 -12.03 17.02 3.20
CA LEU A 64 -12.53 17.54 4.48
C LEU A 64 -11.46 18.37 5.22
N VAL A 65 -10.20 17.97 5.16
CA VAL A 65 -9.09 18.74 5.74
C VAL A 65 -8.93 20.09 5.05
N ARG A 66 -9.12 20.16 3.73
CA ARG A 66 -9.19 21.43 3.00
C ARG A 66 -10.33 22.34 3.48
N ASN A 67 -11.40 21.75 4.03
CA ASN A 67 -12.49 22.45 4.69
C ASN A 67 -12.23 22.75 6.17
N LYS A 68 -10.98 22.57 6.64
CA LYS A 68 -10.51 22.83 8.01
C LYS A 68 -11.13 21.94 9.09
N GLU A 69 -11.59 20.75 8.73
CA GLU A 69 -12.04 19.75 9.71
C GLU A 69 -10.85 19.03 10.36
N ILE A 70 -10.89 18.85 11.68
CA ILE A 70 -9.92 18.02 12.42
C ILE A 70 -10.33 16.56 12.26
N ILE A 71 -9.48 15.75 11.62
CA ILE A 71 -9.77 14.34 11.40
C ILE A 71 -8.60 13.48 11.86
N SER A 72 -8.89 12.55 12.76
CA SER A 72 -8.00 11.44 13.08
C SER A 72 -8.44 10.21 12.30
N TYR A 73 -7.53 9.59 11.57
CA TYR A 73 -7.79 8.33 10.87
C TYR A 73 -6.58 7.41 10.93
N THR A 74 -6.81 6.18 11.36
CA THR A 74 -5.78 5.14 11.41
C THR A 74 -5.93 4.20 10.23
N PHE A 75 -4.85 3.99 9.48
CA PHE A 75 -4.83 2.98 8.43
C PHE A 75 -4.51 1.61 9.04
N PRO A 76 -5.29 0.56 8.72
CA PRO A 76 -5.16 -0.75 9.34
C PRO A 76 -3.88 -1.48 8.91
N ILE A 77 -3.31 -1.11 7.77
CA ILE A 77 -2.07 -1.66 7.22
C ILE A 77 -1.25 -0.53 6.59
N GLN A 78 0.02 -0.77 6.25
CA GLN A 78 0.88 0.22 5.61
C GLN A 78 1.12 -0.16 4.15
N GLN A 79 0.36 0.44 3.23
CA GLN A 79 0.52 0.24 1.78
C GLN A 79 0.57 1.54 0.98
N VAL A 80 0.72 2.68 1.63
CA VAL A 80 0.81 3.96 0.93
C VAL A 80 2.19 4.08 0.29
N ILE A 81 2.23 4.21 -1.03
CA ILE A 81 3.48 4.35 -1.78
C ILE A 81 3.36 5.36 -2.92
N LYS A 82 4.51 5.91 -3.30
CA LYS A 82 4.72 6.71 -4.52
C LYS A 82 5.89 6.13 -5.29
N ARG A 83 5.80 6.12 -6.62
CA ARG A 83 6.92 5.79 -7.50
C ARG A 83 6.86 6.58 -8.79
N ASN A 84 7.99 6.63 -9.50
CA ASN A 84 7.98 7.03 -10.91
C ASN A 84 7.42 5.89 -11.77
N ARG A 85 6.77 6.21 -12.88
CA ARG A 85 6.36 5.20 -13.87
C ARG A 85 7.59 4.43 -14.33
N ASN A 86 7.39 3.14 -14.63
CA ASN A 86 8.46 2.23 -15.09
C ASN A 86 9.64 2.04 -14.11
N SER A 87 9.54 2.55 -12.87
CA SER A 87 10.52 2.30 -11.81
C SER A 87 10.07 1.17 -10.88
N PHE A 88 11.04 0.46 -10.30
CA PHE A 88 10.86 -0.43 -9.15
C PHE A 88 11.24 0.23 -7.82
N GLU A 89 11.74 1.46 -7.87
CA GLU A 89 12.01 2.27 -6.68
C GLU A 89 10.71 2.89 -6.17
N ASN A 90 10.37 2.59 -4.93
CA ASN A 90 9.18 3.07 -4.23
C ASN A 90 9.61 3.95 -3.05
N GLU A 91 8.93 5.07 -2.88
CA GLU A 91 8.87 5.77 -1.60
C GLU A 91 7.65 5.25 -0.84
N ASN A 92 7.89 4.61 0.30
CA ASN A 92 6.87 4.07 1.19
C ASN A 92 6.54 5.10 2.25
N PHE A 93 5.26 5.29 2.54
CA PHE A 93 4.82 6.19 3.57
C PHE A 93 4.10 5.43 4.67
N VAL A 94 4.49 5.69 5.91
CA VAL A 94 4.04 4.93 7.07
C VAL A 94 3.78 5.85 8.26
N ASN A 95 2.79 5.47 9.06
CA ASN A 95 2.52 6.11 10.34
C ASN A 95 3.01 5.21 11.47
N VAL A 96 3.81 5.78 12.38
CA VAL A 96 4.16 5.13 13.64
C VAL A 96 3.85 6.13 14.74
N GLU A 97 2.95 5.72 15.65
CA GLU A 97 2.38 6.62 16.66
C GLU A 97 1.71 7.83 15.99
N ASP A 98 2.03 9.04 16.41
CA ASP A 98 1.52 10.31 15.90
C ASP A 98 2.35 10.87 14.73
N LYS A 99 3.41 10.16 14.30
CA LYS A 99 4.36 10.65 13.31
C LYS A 99 4.22 9.97 11.97
N TYR A 100 4.44 10.80 10.93
CA TYR A 100 4.47 10.37 9.54
C TYR A 100 5.89 10.26 9.04
N TYR A 101 6.21 9.13 8.42
CA TYR A 101 7.55 8.81 7.94
C TYR A 101 7.52 8.37 6.48
N SER A 102 8.65 8.55 5.78
CA SER A 102 8.88 7.88 4.49
C SER A 102 10.22 7.16 4.42
N TYR A 103 10.29 6.08 3.65
CA TYR A 103 11.52 5.36 3.36
C TYR A 103 11.51 4.77 1.95
N LEU A 104 12.69 4.66 1.35
CA LEU A 104 12.86 4.10 0.01
C LEU A 104 12.99 2.57 0.03
N SER A 105 12.48 1.91 -1.00
CA SER A 105 12.71 0.49 -1.28
C SER A 105 12.77 0.22 -2.79
N SER A 106 13.58 -0.77 -3.18
CA SER A 106 13.61 -1.32 -4.54
C SER A 106 12.92 -2.67 -4.54
N ASP A 107 11.82 -2.81 -5.27
CA ASP A 107 10.92 -3.96 -5.18
C ASP A 107 10.68 -4.59 -6.55
N LYS A 108 11.74 -5.17 -7.13
CA LYS A 108 11.65 -5.90 -8.40
C LYS A 108 11.02 -7.28 -8.19
N ILE A 109 9.96 -7.56 -8.94
CA ILE A 109 9.28 -8.85 -8.93
C ILE A 109 9.61 -9.60 -10.22
N VAL A 110 10.08 -10.84 -10.08
CA VAL A 110 10.35 -11.73 -11.21
C VAL A 110 9.12 -12.61 -11.42
N TRP A 111 8.36 -12.31 -12.46
CA TRP A 111 7.15 -13.04 -12.82
C TRP A 111 7.45 -14.23 -13.72
N LYS A 112 6.79 -15.35 -13.43
CA LYS A 112 6.64 -16.48 -14.34
C LYS A 112 5.26 -16.40 -14.98
N ILE A 113 5.20 -15.98 -16.24
CA ILE A 113 3.96 -15.97 -17.02
C ILE A 113 3.62 -17.42 -17.40
N LEU A 114 2.35 -17.78 -17.25
CA LEU A 114 1.86 -19.13 -17.47
C LEU A 114 0.84 -19.16 -18.63
N PRO A 115 0.58 -20.34 -19.24
CA PRO A 115 -0.33 -20.44 -20.38
C PRO A 115 -1.82 -20.39 -19.99
N GLN A 116 -2.16 -20.45 -18.69
CA GLN A 116 -3.55 -20.39 -18.26
C GLN A 116 -4.18 -19.04 -18.61
N ILE A 117 -5.36 -19.12 -19.22
CA ILE A 117 -6.19 -17.99 -19.60
C ILE A 117 -7.51 -18.05 -18.82
N LYS A 118 -8.00 -16.90 -18.39
CA LYS A 118 -9.32 -16.72 -17.79
C LYS A 118 -10.05 -15.62 -18.56
N TYR A 119 -11.33 -15.81 -18.83
CA TYR A 119 -12.16 -14.77 -19.42
C TYR A 119 -13.02 -14.12 -18.34
N THR A 120 -13.08 -12.80 -18.37
CA THR A 120 -14.11 -12.02 -17.69
C THR A 120 -15.03 -11.42 -18.74
N ASN A 121 -16.17 -10.85 -18.33
CA ASN A 121 -17.10 -10.22 -19.28
C ASN A 121 -16.45 -9.17 -20.19
N ASN A 122 -15.34 -8.56 -19.73
CA ASN A 122 -14.71 -7.43 -20.40
C ASN A 122 -13.30 -7.72 -20.93
N TYR A 123 -12.59 -8.73 -20.41
CA TYR A 123 -11.15 -8.91 -20.68
C TYR A 123 -10.73 -10.38 -20.72
N LYS A 124 -9.79 -10.70 -21.61
CA LYS A 124 -8.96 -11.90 -21.54
C LYS A 124 -7.81 -11.69 -20.56
N LEU A 125 -7.75 -12.53 -19.54
CA LEU A 125 -6.70 -12.50 -18.52
C LEU A 125 -5.71 -13.64 -18.70
N GLN A 126 -4.43 -13.35 -18.47
CA GLN A 126 -3.35 -14.33 -18.44
C GLN A 126 -2.82 -14.48 -17.01
N LYS A 127 -2.53 -15.72 -16.62
CA LYS A 127 -1.98 -16.01 -15.30
C LYS A 127 -0.47 -15.76 -15.24
N ALA A 128 0.00 -15.22 -14.13
CA ALA A 128 1.41 -15.21 -13.77
C ALA A 128 1.60 -15.55 -12.28
N GLU A 129 2.77 -16.05 -11.92
CA GLU A 129 3.13 -16.38 -10.54
C GLU A 129 4.48 -15.78 -10.18
N ALA A 130 4.66 -15.45 -8.91
CA ALA A 130 5.94 -14.95 -8.39
C ALA A 130 6.12 -15.35 -6.91
N ILE A 131 7.38 -15.43 -6.49
CA ILE A 131 7.75 -15.44 -5.07
C ILE A 131 8.31 -14.06 -4.74
N TRP A 132 7.66 -13.34 -3.84
CA TRP A 132 8.06 -12.00 -3.45
C TRP A 132 7.60 -11.68 -2.03
N GLY A 133 8.44 -10.98 -1.27
CA GLY A 133 8.13 -10.62 0.12
C GLY A 133 8.00 -11.84 1.03
N GLY A 134 8.69 -12.95 0.74
CA GLY A 134 8.53 -14.22 1.46
C GLY A 134 7.21 -14.95 1.22
N ARG A 135 6.39 -14.53 0.24
CA ARG A 135 5.10 -15.14 -0.11
C ARG A 135 5.07 -15.61 -1.55
N LYS A 136 4.18 -16.56 -1.84
CA LYS A 136 3.82 -16.98 -3.20
C LYS A 136 2.58 -16.21 -3.64
N TRP A 137 2.65 -15.65 -4.84
CA TRP A 137 1.59 -14.84 -5.43
C TRP A 137 1.12 -15.42 -6.75
N ALA A 138 -0.18 -15.36 -6.98
CA ALA A 138 -0.79 -15.59 -8.28
C ALA A 138 -1.48 -14.30 -8.74
N ALA A 139 -1.18 -13.88 -9.97
CA ALA A 139 -1.74 -12.70 -10.61
C ALA A 139 -2.50 -13.10 -11.88
N TRP A 140 -3.60 -12.41 -12.16
CA TRP A 140 -4.28 -12.42 -13.45
C TRP A 140 -4.23 -11.02 -14.04
N PHE A 141 -3.54 -10.87 -15.16
CA PHE A 141 -3.35 -9.58 -15.83
C PHE A 141 -4.02 -9.56 -17.21
N ALA A 142 -4.42 -8.37 -17.66
CA ALA A 142 -5.06 -8.15 -18.96
C ALA A 142 -4.03 -7.59 -19.97
N PRO A 143 -3.53 -8.39 -20.93
CA PRO A 143 -2.58 -7.91 -21.95
C PRO A 143 -3.15 -6.80 -22.84
N GLU A 144 -4.48 -6.76 -22.98
CA GLU A 144 -5.22 -5.78 -23.77
C GLU A 144 -5.20 -4.36 -23.16
N ILE A 145 -4.87 -4.23 -21.88
CA ILE A 145 -4.65 -2.93 -21.21
C ILE A 145 -3.14 -2.77 -21.06
N PRO A 146 -2.44 -2.04 -21.96
CA PRO A 146 -0.97 -2.00 -22.03
C PRO A 146 -0.34 -1.10 -20.95
N ILE A 147 -0.76 -1.29 -19.70
CA ILE A 147 -0.27 -0.60 -18.51
C ILE A 147 0.44 -1.64 -17.65
N SER A 148 1.77 -1.61 -17.57
CA SER A 148 2.58 -2.54 -16.76
C SER A 148 2.58 -2.17 -15.27
N GLU A 149 1.40 -2.02 -14.69
CA GLU A 149 1.19 -1.66 -13.29
C GLU A 149 0.15 -2.60 -12.63
N GLY A 150 0.05 -2.50 -11.32
CA GLY A 150 -0.85 -3.30 -10.50
C GLY A 150 -0.90 -2.76 -9.08
N PRO A 151 -1.70 -3.40 -8.20
CA PRO A 151 -1.91 -2.93 -6.84
C PRO A 151 -0.59 -2.95 -6.06
N TYR A 152 -0.42 -1.99 -5.14
CA TYR A 152 0.77 -1.88 -4.30
C TYR A 152 2.06 -1.89 -5.13
N LYS A 153 3.03 -2.74 -4.78
CA LYS A 153 4.34 -2.88 -5.45
C LYS A 153 4.30 -3.87 -6.62
N PHE A 154 3.17 -4.53 -6.87
CA PHE A 154 3.04 -5.56 -7.90
C PHE A 154 2.92 -4.94 -9.29
N LYS A 155 4.00 -5.06 -10.07
CA LYS A 155 4.10 -4.53 -11.45
C LYS A 155 5.06 -5.34 -12.30
N GLY A 156 5.21 -4.97 -13.57
CA GLY A 156 6.19 -5.59 -14.48
C GLY A 156 5.64 -6.72 -15.35
N LEU A 157 4.32 -6.98 -15.30
CA LEU A 157 3.64 -7.84 -16.27
C LEU A 157 3.29 -7.04 -17.53
N PRO A 158 3.21 -7.67 -18.72
CA PRO A 158 2.86 -6.99 -19.97
C PRO A 158 1.36 -6.74 -20.08
N GLY A 159 0.79 -6.03 -19.10
CA GLY A 159 -0.62 -5.69 -19.00
C GLY A 159 -1.01 -5.35 -17.56
N LEU A 160 -2.19 -4.74 -17.38
CA LEU A 160 -2.68 -4.33 -16.06
C LEU A 160 -3.05 -5.56 -15.24
N ILE A 161 -2.56 -5.64 -14.00
CA ILE A 161 -2.96 -6.70 -13.05
C ILE A 161 -4.39 -6.43 -12.60
N LEU A 162 -5.34 -7.34 -12.88
CA LEU A 162 -6.73 -7.18 -12.47
C LEU A 162 -7.08 -7.96 -11.22
N GLU A 163 -6.44 -9.11 -11.01
CA GLU A 163 -6.58 -9.91 -9.80
C GLU A 163 -5.20 -10.32 -9.30
N LEU A 164 -5.01 -10.31 -7.99
CA LEU A 164 -3.77 -10.74 -7.34
C LEU A 164 -4.12 -11.35 -5.99
N GLY A 165 -3.51 -12.47 -5.63
CA GLY A 165 -3.65 -13.04 -4.29
C GLY A 165 -2.44 -13.85 -3.85
N ASP A 166 -2.20 -13.90 -2.54
CA ASP A 166 -1.22 -14.82 -1.97
C ASP A 166 -1.82 -16.22 -1.80
N THR A 167 -0.99 -17.26 -1.92
CA THR A 167 -1.46 -18.65 -1.79
C THR A 167 -1.96 -19.01 -0.38
N GLY A 168 -1.66 -18.17 0.61
CA GLY A 168 -2.14 -18.33 1.98
C GLY A 168 -3.48 -17.67 2.25
N GLU A 169 -4.12 -17.07 1.25
CA GLU A 169 -5.43 -16.40 1.36
C GLU A 169 -5.46 -15.34 2.48
N ASN A 170 -4.33 -14.66 2.68
CA ASN A 170 -4.19 -13.55 3.61
C ASN A 170 -4.46 -12.21 2.94
N PHE A 171 -4.15 -12.09 1.66
CA PHE A 171 -4.19 -10.86 0.89
C PHE A 171 -4.69 -11.15 -0.51
N SER A 172 -5.71 -10.41 -0.94
CA SER A 172 -6.13 -10.39 -2.34
C SER A 172 -6.56 -9.01 -2.79
N TYR A 173 -6.32 -8.72 -4.05
CA TYR A 173 -6.73 -7.50 -4.73
C TYR A 173 -7.56 -7.90 -5.94
N LYS A 174 -8.70 -7.24 -6.12
CA LYS A 174 -9.57 -7.44 -7.27
C LYS A 174 -9.98 -6.09 -7.85
N LEU A 175 -9.84 -5.93 -9.17
CA LEU A 175 -10.27 -4.74 -9.87
C LEU A 175 -11.77 -4.49 -9.60
N ILE A 176 -12.09 -3.27 -9.17
CA ILE A 176 -13.46 -2.74 -9.13
C ILE A 176 -13.71 -1.89 -10.38
N SER A 177 -12.84 -0.91 -10.64
CA SER A 177 -13.04 0.02 -11.75
C SER A 177 -11.74 0.56 -12.31
N PHE A 178 -11.82 0.98 -13.58
CA PHE A 178 -10.73 1.57 -14.35
C PHE A 178 -11.25 2.84 -15.03
N HIS A 179 -10.66 3.99 -14.70
CA HIS A 179 -11.03 5.29 -15.27
C HIS A 179 -9.84 5.91 -16.00
N LYS A 180 -10.11 6.47 -17.18
CA LYS A 180 -9.14 7.16 -18.05
C LYS A 180 -9.47 8.66 -18.09
N ASP A 181 -8.44 9.49 -18.26
CA ASP A 181 -8.52 10.94 -18.51
C ASP A 181 -9.21 11.74 -17.38
N LEU A 182 -8.68 11.58 -16.16
CA LEU A 182 -9.13 12.31 -14.97
C LEU A 182 -8.57 13.75 -14.91
N SER A 183 -8.89 14.60 -15.88
CA SER A 183 -8.41 16.00 -15.94
C SER A 183 -8.69 16.80 -14.67
N ASP A 184 -9.73 16.44 -13.91
CA ASP A 184 -10.26 17.28 -12.83
C ASP A 184 -9.85 16.81 -11.42
N TYR A 185 -9.10 15.71 -11.31
CA TYR A 185 -8.74 15.12 -10.00
C TYR A 185 -7.24 15.25 -9.70
N ASN A 186 -6.86 16.33 -9.03
CA ASN A 186 -5.52 16.48 -8.49
C ASN A 186 -5.36 15.66 -7.20
N THR A 187 -4.51 14.62 -7.24
CA THR A 187 -4.16 13.80 -6.06
C THR A 187 -2.73 14.01 -5.60
N ALA A 188 -2.08 15.08 -6.09
CA ALA A 188 -0.85 15.54 -5.49
C ALA A 188 -1.06 15.84 -4.00
N ASN A 189 -0.06 15.49 -3.20
CA ASN A 189 0.00 15.75 -1.77
C ASN A 189 -0.91 14.89 -0.90
N ILE A 190 -1.80 14.06 -1.47
CA ILE A 190 -2.58 13.10 -0.66
C ILE A 190 -1.63 12.16 0.10
N VAL A 191 -0.67 11.56 -0.61
CA VAL A 191 0.32 10.67 0.00
C VAL A 191 1.54 11.42 0.49
N GLU A 192 1.96 12.50 -0.17
CA GLU A 192 3.19 13.21 0.22
C GLU A 192 3.03 14.07 1.47
N THR A 193 1.79 14.41 1.84
CA THR A 193 1.53 15.29 2.97
C THR A 193 0.49 14.76 3.96
N ASN A 194 0.04 13.49 3.89
CA ASN A 194 -0.94 12.86 4.80
C ASN A 194 -1.76 13.84 5.66
N LEU A 195 -2.71 14.55 5.06
CA LEU A 195 -3.58 15.50 5.76
C LEU A 195 -2.84 16.72 6.37
N GLY A 196 -1.78 17.22 5.73
CA GLY A 196 -0.95 18.35 6.16
C GLY A 196 0.37 17.98 6.87
N MET A 197 0.60 16.70 7.18
CA MET A 197 1.83 16.19 7.77
C MET A 197 2.92 15.90 6.74
N ILE A 198 4.06 16.58 6.85
CA ILE A 198 5.24 16.29 6.02
C ILE A 198 5.98 15.06 6.58
N PRO A 199 6.30 14.04 5.76
CA PRO A 199 6.96 12.83 6.25
C PRO A 199 8.41 13.08 6.63
N ILE A 200 8.82 12.49 7.76
CA ILE A 200 10.22 12.41 8.18
C ILE A 200 10.89 11.26 7.41
N LYS A 201 11.91 11.58 6.61
CA LYS A 201 12.66 10.57 5.85
C LYS A 201 13.53 9.72 6.76
N ILE A 202 13.38 8.40 6.66
CA ILE A 202 14.12 7.39 7.43
C ILE A 202 14.56 6.23 6.54
N SER A 203 15.43 5.36 7.07
CA SER A 203 15.76 4.08 6.42
C SER A 203 14.75 2.99 6.80
N LEU A 204 14.67 1.91 6.00
CA LEU A 204 13.90 0.71 6.37
C LEU A 204 14.33 0.15 7.74
N LYS A 205 15.63 0.12 8.01
CA LYS A 205 16.16 -0.31 9.33
C LYS A 205 15.62 0.57 10.46
N LYS A 206 15.60 1.89 10.26
CA LYS A 206 15.06 2.81 11.27
C LYS A 206 13.57 2.61 11.47
N TYR A 207 12.81 2.34 10.40
CA TYR A 207 11.40 2.00 10.50
C TYR A 207 11.18 0.72 11.33
N GLN A 208 11.97 -0.32 11.09
CA GLN A 208 11.94 -1.56 11.87
C GLN A 208 12.27 -1.32 13.36
N GLU A 209 13.26 -0.46 13.66
CA GLU A 209 13.56 -0.05 15.03
C GLU A 209 12.39 0.67 15.71
N LEU A 210 11.67 1.53 14.99
CA LEU A 210 10.48 2.22 15.50
C LEU A 210 9.36 1.22 15.84
N LEU A 211 9.13 0.23 14.98
CA LEU A 211 8.16 -0.84 15.25
C LEU A 211 8.52 -1.64 16.51
N LEU A 212 9.79 -2.02 16.65
CA LEU A 212 10.30 -2.75 17.82
C LEU A 212 10.22 -1.91 19.11
N ASN A 213 10.49 -0.60 19.02
CA ASN A 213 10.35 0.30 20.16
C ASN A 213 8.89 0.44 20.57
N ARG A 214 7.98 0.72 19.62
CA ARG A 214 6.53 0.76 19.89
C ARG A 214 6.03 -0.52 20.55
N TYR A 215 6.52 -1.69 20.11
CA TYR A 215 6.19 -2.95 20.76
C TYR A 215 6.74 -3.05 22.20
N SER A 216 7.98 -2.63 22.42
CA SER A 216 8.65 -2.74 23.72
C SER A 216 8.10 -1.73 24.74
N ASN A 217 7.71 -0.54 24.27
CA ASN A 217 7.31 0.63 25.05
C ASN A 217 6.04 1.29 24.48
N PRO A 218 4.91 0.58 24.36
CA PRO A 218 3.72 1.05 23.63
C PRO A 218 3.07 2.33 24.18
N PHE A 219 3.41 2.71 25.42
CA PHE A 219 2.81 3.84 26.13
C PHE A 219 3.86 4.84 26.60
N SER A 220 5.05 4.87 25.98
CA SER A 220 6.14 5.74 26.45
C SER A 220 5.81 7.23 26.41
N GLU A 221 4.91 7.65 25.51
CA GLU A 221 4.46 9.04 25.41
C GLU A 221 3.73 9.53 26.67
N TYR A 222 3.06 8.64 27.40
CA TYR A 222 2.29 8.98 28.61
C TYR A 222 3.14 9.05 29.87
N ASN A 223 4.35 8.47 29.88
CA ASN A 223 5.19 8.36 31.08
C ASN A 223 5.52 9.71 31.74
N ASN A 224 5.59 10.78 30.94
CA ASN A 224 5.90 12.13 31.41
C ASN A 224 4.67 13.05 31.44
N MET A 225 3.48 12.54 31.12
CA MET A 225 2.23 13.30 31.14
C MET A 225 1.58 13.21 32.52
N LYS A 226 0.89 14.27 32.93
CA LYS A 226 0.15 14.29 34.21
C LYS A 226 -1.03 13.32 34.14
N GLU A 227 -1.11 12.35 35.05
CA GLU A 227 -2.25 11.43 35.13
C GLU A 227 -3.58 12.19 35.28
N GLY A 228 -4.63 11.67 34.65
CA GLY A 228 -5.95 12.32 34.57
C GLY A 228 -6.05 13.48 33.56
N SER A 229 -4.93 13.99 33.01
CA SER A 229 -4.97 14.99 31.93
C SER A 229 -5.11 14.38 30.54
N TRP A 230 -5.06 13.06 30.44
CA TRP A 230 -5.18 12.26 29.23
C TRP A 230 -6.07 11.06 29.51
N GLY A 231 -6.61 10.44 28.47
CA GLY A 231 -7.45 9.26 28.59
C GLY A 231 -7.46 8.47 27.29
N LEU A 232 -7.37 7.15 27.41
CA LEU A 232 -7.34 6.21 26.30
C LEU A 232 -8.40 5.14 26.54
N THR A 233 -9.09 4.75 25.47
CA THR A 233 -9.95 3.57 25.51
C THR A 233 -9.28 2.46 24.73
N ILE A 234 -8.88 1.38 25.41
CA ILE A 234 -8.24 0.21 24.80
C ILE A 234 -9.05 -1.02 25.22
N ASN A 235 -9.56 -1.78 24.26
CA ASN A 235 -10.40 -2.96 24.50
C ASN A 235 -11.54 -2.66 25.49
N ASP A 236 -12.28 -1.59 25.22
CA ASP A 236 -13.40 -1.06 26.03
C ASP A 236 -13.06 -0.63 27.46
N LYS A 237 -11.77 -0.59 27.82
CA LYS A 237 -11.29 -0.08 29.11
C LYS A 237 -10.77 1.34 28.97
N TYR A 238 -11.36 2.26 29.73
CA TYR A 238 -10.85 3.62 29.86
C TYR A 238 -9.67 3.66 30.83
N ILE A 239 -8.56 4.27 30.41
CA ILE A 239 -7.29 4.33 31.14
C ILE A 239 -6.79 5.76 31.14
N ASN A 240 -6.47 6.28 32.33
CA ASN A 240 -5.92 7.62 32.54
C ASN A 240 -4.77 7.65 33.57
N THR A 241 -4.25 6.48 33.96
CA THR A 241 -3.13 6.30 34.90
C THR A 241 -2.04 5.41 34.31
N LEU A 242 -0.79 5.60 34.75
CA LEU A 242 0.37 4.78 34.40
C LEU A 242 0.22 3.36 34.92
N GLU A 243 -0.41 3.16 36.08
CA GLU A 243 -0.73 1.82 36.59
C GLU A 243 -1.70 1.10 35.65
N GLY A 244 -2.75 1.78 35.18
CA GLY A 244 -3.67 1.24 34.18
C GLY A 244 -2.94 0.84 32.89
N LEU A 245 -2.02 1.67 32.39
CA LEU A 245 -1.20 1.34 31.22
C LEU A 245 -0.29 0.12 31.44
N LYS A 246 0.34 0.03 32.63
CA LYS A 246 1.14 -1.15 33.00
C LYS A 246 0.29 -2.42 33.01
N SER A 247 -0.94 -2.34 33.51
CA SER A 247 -1.86 -3.48 33.62
C SER A 247 -2.23 -4.09 32.26
N ILE A 248 -2.37 -3.25 31.22
CA ILE A 248 -2.76 -3.71 29.86
C ILE A 248 -1.58 -3.92 28.92
N LYS A 249 -0.35 -3.55 29.31
CA LYS A 249 0.83 -3.59 28.43
C LYS A 249 1.00 -4.94 27.75
N ARG A 250 0.86 -6.03 28.51
CA ARG A 250 1.04 -7.39 27.98
C ARG A 250 -0.03 -7.75 26.96
N ASP A 251 -1.29 -7.42 27.24
CA ASP A 251 -2.41 -7.68 26.32
C ASP A 251 -2.25 -6.88 25.03
N TYR A 252 -1.85 -5.61 25.14
CA TYR A 252 -1.57 -4.76 23.98
C TYR A 252 -0.41 -5.30 23.13
N GLN A 253 0.66 -5.79 23.77
CA GLN A 253 1.76 -6.45 23.07
C GLN A 253 1.32 -7.74 22.35
N LEU A 254 0.49 -8.57 23.00
CA LEU A 254 -0.07 -9.76 22.36
C LEU A 254 -0.94 -9.40 21.17
N GLU A 255 -1.72 -8.31 21.27
CA GLU A 255 -2.52 -7.80 20.17
C GLU A 255 -1.66 -7.33 19.00
N ILE A 256 -0.57 -6.58 19.25
CA ILE A 256 0.39 -6.21 18.20
C ILE A 256 0.92 -7.47 17.50
N LYS A 257 1.37 -8.48 18.25
CA LYS A 257 1.90 -9.73 17.70
C LYS A 257 0.86 -10.46 16.86
N ARG A 258 -0.37 -10.61 17.39
CA ARG A 258 -1.48 -11.31 16.74
C ARG A 258 -1.88 -10.64 15.43
N ASN A 259 -1.90 -9.30 15.39
CA ASN A 259 -2.32 -8.52 14.24
C ASN A 259 -1.15 -8.16 13.30
N TYR A 260 0.04 -8.74 13.48
CA TYR A 260 1.21 -8.46 12.65
C TYR A 260 1.41 -9.49 11.54
N ASN A 261 0.65 -9.32 10.46
CA ASN A 261 0.79 -10.08 9.23
C ASN A 261 1.24 -9.14 8.07
N PRO A 262 2.53 -8.81 7.94
CA PRO A 262 2.98 -7.95 6.85
C PRO A 262 3.00 -8.70 5.51
N ILE A 263 2.77 -7.98 4.41
CA ILE A 263 2.91 -8.52 3.04
C ILE A 263 4.35 -8.97 2.77
N GLU A 264 5.33 -8.15 3.15
CA GLU A 264 6.77 -8.42 2.99
C GLU A 264 7.32 -9.14 4.24
N LEU A 265 7.05 -10.45 4.35
CA LEU A 265 7.48 -11.30 5.46
C LEU A 265 9.01 -11.38 5.61
N ASP A 266 9.74 -11.29 4.51
CA ASP A 266 11.21 -11.26 4.49
C ASP A 266 11.81 -9.98 5.10
N LYS A 267 11.04 -8.90 5.17
CA LYS A 267 11.40 -7.62 5.80
C LYS A 267 10.69 -7.41 7.15
N ALA A 268 9.94 -8.41 7.63
CA ALA A 268 9.16 -8.31 8.86
C ALA A 268 10.04 -8.24 10.11
N VAL A 269 9.63 -7.44 11.10
CA VAL A 269 10.26 -7.45 12.43
C VAL A 269 9.83 -8.69 13.21
N LYS A 270 10.74 -9.20 14.04
CA LYS A 270 10.43 -10.31 14.96
C LYS A 270 10.23 -9.74 16.35
N TYR A 271 8.98 -9.59 16.77
CA TYR A 271 8.65 -9.23 18.15
C TYR A 271 9.00 -10.40 19.06
N LYS A 272 9.90 -10.18 20.02
CA LYS A 272 10.29 -11.17 21.04
C LYS A 272 9.36 -11.10 22.24
#